data_AF-B5LHL1-F1
#
_entry.id   AF-B5LHL1-F1
#
_cell.length_a   1.000
_cell.length_b   1.000
_cell.length_c   1.000
_cell.angle_alpha   90.00
_cell.angle_beta   90.00
_cell.angle_gamma   90.00
#
_symmetry.space_group_name_H-M   'P 1'
#
loop_
_entity.id
_entity.type
_entity.pdbx_description
1 polymer ?
#
loop_
_entity_poly.entity_id
_entity_poly.type
_entity_poly.pdbx_seq_one_letter_code
_entity_poly.pdbx_strand_id
1 'polypeptide(L)'
;ARSFADIGDIVRGRDLYSGNSKEKKQRKQLDDKLKEIFAKIHEDVTSTSGKNVALKTRYEGDEANNFFKLREDWWTANRSTVWKAMTCEAYGTYFHATCGESRSPSMAKNNCRCDGKDAHQVPTYFDYVPQYLRWFEEWAEDL
;
A
#
# COMPACT_ATOMS: atom_id res chain seq x y z
N ALA A 1 2.67 -6.38 9.65
CA ALA A 1 2.94 -6.40 8.20
C ALA A 1 1.72 -6.84 7.38
N ARG A 2 0.98 -7.87 7.81
CA ARG A 2 -0.24 -8.35 7.15
C ARG A 2 -1.27 -7.25 6.90
N SER A 3 -1.71 -6.56 7.95
CA SER A 3 -2.67 -5.45 7.83
C SER A 3 -2.19 -4.31 6.92
N PHE A 4 -0.87 -4.05 6.86
CA PHE A 4 -0.32 -3.02 5.96
C PHE A 4 -0.45 -3.42 4.50
N ALA A 5 -0.21 -4.70 4.19
CA ALA A 5 -0.40 -5.24 2.85
C ALA A 5 -1.88 -5.26 2.44
N ASP A 6 -2.80 -5.57 3.36
CA ASP A 6 -4.24 -5.53 3.08
C ASP A 6 -4.75 -4.11 2.87
N ILE A 7 -4.28 -3.13 3.66
CA ILE A 7 -4.56 -1.72 3.40
C ILE A 7 -4.04 -1.31 2.01
N GLY A 8 -2.85 -1.76 1.65
CA GLY A 8 -2.28 -1.55 0.31
C GLY A 8 -3.18 -2.11 -0.78
N ASP A 9 -3.71 -3.33 -0.61
CA ASP A 9 -4.62 -3.93 -1.60
C ASP A 9 -5.98 -3.22 -1.67
N ILE A 10 -6.53 -2.75 -0.55
CA ILE A 10 -7.74 -1.91 -0.54
C ILE A 10 -7.49 -0.60 -1.29
N VAL A 11 -6.38 0.09 -1.00
CA VAL A 11 -6.01 1.34 -1.65
C VAL A 11 -5.78 1.14 -3.15
N ARG A 12 -5.23 0.00 -3.56
CA ARG A 12 -4.96 -0.33 -4.98
C ARG A 12 -6.13 -1.00 -5.71
N GLY A 13 -7.22 -1.32 -5.02
CA GLY A 13 -8.37 -2.03 -5.60
C GLY A 13 -8.10 -3.50 -5.93
N ARG A 14 -7.17 -4.14 -5.22
CA ARG A 14 -6.79 -5.56 -5.36
C ARG A 14 -7.35 -6.46 -4.26
N ASP A 15 -7.98 -5.89 -3.24
CA ASP A 15 -8.54 -6.64 -2.10
C ASP A 15 -9.61 -7.64 -2.57
N LEU A 16 -9.44 -8.91 -2.20
CA LEU A 16 -10.30 -10.05 -2.58
C LEU A 16 -11.45 -10.27 -1.59
N TYR A 17 -11.48 -9.51 -0.49
CA TYR A 17 -12.44 -9.73 0.59
C TYR A 17 -13.88 -9.46 0.13
N SER A 18 -14.66 -10.53 0.03
CA SER A 18 -16.05 -10.47 -0.44
C SER A 18 -17.10 -10.42 0.67
N GLY A 19 -16.74 -10.87 1.89
CA GLY A 19 -17.55 -10.77 3.11
C GLY A 19 -18.99 -11.32 3.00
N ASN A 20 -19.80 -11.01 4.02
CA ASN A 20 -21.25 -11.17 4.01
C ASN A 20 -21.93 -9.98 3.29
N SER A 21 -23.26 -10.03 3.16
CA SER A 21 -24.04 -9.00 2.45
C SER A 21 -23.86 -7.58 3.00
N LYS A 22 -23.71 -7.43 4.32
CA LYS A 22 -23.50 -6.14 4.99
C LYS A 22 -22.10 -5.60 4.70
N GLU A 23 -21.09 -6.44 4.82
CA GLU A 23 -19.69 -6.10 4.54
C GLU A 23 -19.50 -5.71 3.07
N LYS A 24 -20.13 -6.44 2.14
CA LYS A 24 -20.10 -6.11 0.72
C LYS A 24 -20.65 -4.71 0.43
N LYS A 25 -21.72 -4.30 1.13
CA LYS A 25 -22.28 -2.94 0.99
C LYS A 25 -21.31 -1.88 1.50
N GLN A 26 -20.66 -2.11 2.65
CA GLN A 26 -19.67 -1.19 3.21
C GLN A 26 -18.42 -1.10 2.33
N ARG A 27 -17.95 -2.23 1.78
CA ARG A 27 -16.84 -2.29 0.84
C ARG A 27 -17.13 -1.55 -0.45
N LYS A 28 -18.35 -1.69 -0.99
CA LYS A 28 -18.77 -0.91 -2.16
C LYS A 28 -18.72 0.60 -1.88
N GLN A 29 -19.27 1.05 -0.73
CA GLN A 29 -19.20 2.45 -0.34
C GLN A 29 -17.77 2.99 -0.18
N LEU A 30 -16.86 2.15 0.32
CA LEU A 30 -15.44 2.49 0.43
C LEU A 30 -14.78 2.61 -0.95
N ASP A 31 -14.98 1.63 -1.84
CA ASP A 31 -14.41 1.64 -3.18
C ASP A 31 -14.95 2.80 -4.03
N ASP A 32 -16.25 3.11 -3.93
CA ASP A 32 -16.85 4.27 -4.60
C ASP A 32 -16.20 5.59 -4.14
N LYS A 33 -15.95 5.75 -2.83
CA LYS A 33 -15.23 6.92 -2.30
C LYS A 33 -13.78 6.98 -2.77
N LEU A 34 -13.08 5.85 -2.81
CA LEU A 34 -11.70 5.81 -3.30
C LEU A 34 -11.66 6.18 -4.78
N LYS A 35 -12.60 5.68 -5.60
CA LYS A 35 -12.75 6.09 -7.00
C LYS A 35 -12.94 7.59 -7.16
N GLU A 36 -13.82 8.20 -6.37
CA GLU A 36 -14.03 9.65 -6.41
C GLU A 36 -12.77 10.44 -6.05
N ILE A 37 -12.00 9.98 -5.07
CA ILE A 37 -10.73 10.61 -4.66
C ILE A 37 -9.70 10.49 -5.78
N PHE A 38 -9.52 9.29 -6.34
CA PHE A 38 -8.53 9.05 -7.39
C PHE A 38 -8.90 9.70 -8.72
N ALA A 39 -10.20 9.89 -9.01
CA ALA A 39 -10.64 10.68 -10.15
C ALA A 39 -10.17 12.14 -10.04
N LYS A 40 -10.31 12.76 -8.86
CA LYS A 40 -9.83 14.13 -8.61
C LYS A 40 -8.31 14.22 -8.70
N ILE A 41 -7.59 13.26 -8.09
CA ILE A 41 -6.13 13.20 -8.18
C ILE A 41 -5.68 13.05 -9.63
N HIS A 42 -6.35 12.19 -10.42
CA HIS A 42 -6.06 11.99 -11.82
C HIS A 42 -6.23 13.29 -12.62
N GLU A 43 -7.35 14.00 -12.43
CA GLU A 43 -7.60 15.31 -13.04
C GLU A 43 -6.50 16.32 -12.67
N ASP A 44 -6.14 16.41 -11.39
CA ASP A 44 -5.11 17.33 -10.91
C ASP A 44 -3.73 17.03 -11.53
N VAL A 45 -3.30 15.77 -11.50
CA VAL A 45 -1.96 15.38 -12.00
C VAL A 45 -1.88 15.33 -13.52
N THR A 46 -3.01 15.34 -14.23
CA THR A 46 -3.05 15.37 -15.69
C THR A 46 -3.35 16.77 -16.23
N SER A 47 -3.93 17.71 -15.48
CA SER A 47 -4.39 19.01 -16.00
C SER A 47 -3.28 20.06 -16.29
N THR A 48 -2.14 20.05 -15.60
CA THR A 48 -1.11 21.12 -15.70
C THR A 48 -0.19 20.99 -16.93
N SER A 49 -0.05 22.05 -17.73
CA SER A 49 0.81 22.05 -18.93
C SER A 49 2.32 22.01 -18.62
N GLY A 50 3.10 21.40 -19.52
CA GLY A 50 4.57 21.31 -19.42
C GLY A 50 5.06 19.99 -18.82
N LYS A 51 5.06 19.86 -17.48
CA LYS A 51 5.56 18.66 -16.78
C LYS A 51 4.60 17.46 -16.81
N ASN A 52 3.30 17.68 -17.07
CA ASN A 52 2.31 16.59 -17.02
C ASN A 52 2.07 15.89 -18.36
N VAL A 53 2.78 16.19 -19.44
CA VAL A 53 2.63 15.42 -20.68
C VAL A 53 2.98 13.95 -20.43
N ALA A 54 4.06 13.69 -19.70
CA ALA A 54 4.44 12.33 -19.30
C ALA A 54 3.39 11.68 -18.39
N LEU A 55 2.74 12.44 -17.49
CA LEU A 55 1.70 11.92 -16.59
C LEU A 55 0.39 11.64 -17.33
N LYS A 56 -0.01 12.51 -18.27
CA LYS A 56 -1.13 12.27 -19.20
C LYS A 56 -0.92 10.97 -19.96
N THR A 57 0.25 10.77 -20.54
CA THR A 57 0.58 9.52 -21.25
C THR A 57 0.62 8.31 -20.31
N ARG A 58 1.19 8.45 -19.11
CA ARG A 58 1.28 7.34 -18.14
C ARG A 58 -0.11 6.85 -17.71
N TYR A 59 -1.01 7.78 -17.42
CA TYR A 59 -2.37 7.53 -16.92
C TYR A 59 -3.44 7.63 -18.01
N GLU A 60 -3.05 7.56 -19.28
CA GLU A 60 -3.98 7.49 -20.39
C GLU A 60 -4.83 6.22 -20.28
N GLY A 61 -6.15 6.40 -20.34
CA GLY A 61 -7.14 5.32 -20.20
C GLY A 61 -7.27 4.74 -18.78
N ASP A 62 -6.57 5.29 -17.78
CA ASP A 62 -6.59 4.76 -16.41
C ASP A 62 -7.97 4.96 -15.73
N GLU A 63 -8.71 6.00 -16.11
CA GLU A 63 -10.11 6.24 -15.70
C GLU A 63 -11.03 5.04 -15.98
N ALA A 64 -10.89 4.42 -17.16
CA ALA A 64 -11.68 3.26 -17.56
C ALA A 64 -11.28 2.00 -16.79
N ASN A 65 -10.11 2.01 -16.14
CA ASN A 65 -9.53 0.89 -15.43
C ASN A 65 -9.38 1.18 -13.94
N ASN A 66 -10.37 1.88 -13.35
CA ASN A 66 -10.42 2.15 -11.91
C ASN A 66 -9.15 2.82 -11.35
N PHE A 67 -8.47 3.63 -12.16
CA PHE A 67 -7.23 4.32 -11.80
C PHE A 67 -6.11 3.37 -11.32
N PHE A 68 -6.08 2.12 -11.79
CA PHE A 68 -5.14 1.11 -11.26
C PHE A 68 -3.69 1.59 -11.29
N LYS A 69 -3.21 2.20 -12.38
CA LYS A 69 -1.82 2.67 -12.45
C LYS A 69 -1.56 3.78 -11.43
N LEU A 70 -2.45 4.78 -11.37
CA LEU A 70 -2.34 5.88 -10.42
C LEU A 70 -2.40 5.40 -8.97
N ARG A 71 -3.25 4.42 -8.65
CA ARG A 71 -3.38 3.86 -7.30
C ARG A 71 -2.13 3.08 -6.88
N GLU A 72 -1.50 2.33 -7.79
CA GLU A 72 -0.21 1.66 -7.56
C GLU A 72 0.93 2.65 -7.29
N ASP A 73 1.03 3.69 -8.11
CA ASP A 73 2.06 4.71 -7.99
C ASP A 73 1.87 5.52 -6.70
N TRP A 74 0.62 5.86 -6.37
CA TRP A 74 0.28 6.53 -5.13
C TRP A 74 0.66 5.69 -3.91
N TRP A 75 0.35 4.38 -3.91
CA TRP A 75 0.77 3.50 -2.83
C TRP A 75 2.30 3.47 -2.72
N THR A 76 3.00 3.24 -3.83
CA THR A 76 4.47 3.20 -3.84
C THR A 76 5.10 4.48 -3.32
N ALA A 77 4.54 5.65 -3.64
CA ALA A 77 5.02 6.94 -3.17
C ALA A 77 4.74 7.20 -1.67
N ASN A 78 3.64 6.65 -1.13
CA ASN A 78 3.15 6.99 0.22
C ASN A 78 3.31 5.86 1.26
N ARG A 79 3.67 4.65 0.85
CA ARG A 79 3.72 3.45 1.70
C ARG A 79 4.61 3.61 2.94
N SER A 80 5.70 4.39 2.84
CA SER A 80 6.57 4.71 3.97
C SER A 80 5.86 5.55 5.04
N THR A 81 5.11 6.56 4.62
CA THR A 81 4.29 7.41 5.49
C THR A 81 3.16 6.60 6.14
N VAL A 82 2.49 5.73 5.37
CA VAL A 82 1.45 4.84 5.89
C VAL A 82 2.04 3.89 6.94
N TRP A 83 3.19 3.26 6.66
CA TRP A 83 3.86 2.39 7.63
C TRP A 83 4.22 3.13 8.92
N LYS A 84 4.77 4.35 8.79
CA LYS A 84 5.09 5.20 9.95
C LYS A 84 3.85 5.52 10.79
N ALA A 85 2.72 5.80 10.16
CA ALA A 85 1.46 6.05 10.87
C ALA A 85 0.95 4.79 11.57
N MET A 86 0.95 3.64 10.90
CA MET A 86 0.51 2.36 11.46
C MET A 86 1.35 1.89 12.65
N THR A 87 2.64 2.24 12.64
CA THR A 87 3.59 1.81 13.66
C THR A 87 3.88 2.88 14.71
N CYS A 88 3.14 4.00 14.71
CA CYS A 88 3.39 5.13 15.61
C CYS A 88 3.50 4.69 17.08
N GLU A 89 2.61 3.80 17.52
CA GLU A 89 2.53 3.29 18.90
C GLU A 89 2.90 1.80 19.00
N ALA A 90 3.56 1.24 17.98
CA ALA A 90 3.99 -0.15 18.04
C ALA A 90 5.15 -0.31 19.02
N TYR A 91 5.04 -1.25 19.95
CA TYR A 91 6.14 -1.67 20.83
C TYR A 91 6.62 -3.04 20.38
N GLY A 92 7.45 -3.09 19.34
CA GLY A 92 7.86 -4.35 18.75
C GLY A 92 8.97 -4.25 17.73
N THR A 93 9.48 -5.42 17.35
CA THR A 93 10.51 -5.59 16.32
C THR A 93 9.91 -6.25 15.09
N TYR A 94 10.22 -5.76 13.88
CA TYR A 94 9.95 -6.54 12.66
C TYR A 94 11.04 -7.59 12.49
N PHE A 95 10.63 -8.85 12.42
CA PHE A 95 11.53 -9.99 12.64
C PHE A 95 12.38 -10.41 11.42
N HIS A 96 12.22 -9.76 10.27
CA HIS A 96 13.14 -9.93 9.16
C HIS A 96 14.23 -8.86 9.21
N ALA A 97 15.48 -9.28 9.04
CA ALA A 97 16.61 -8.38 8.92
C ALA A 97 16.57 -7.70 7.55
N THR A 98 16.03 -6.48 7.50
CA THR A 98 15.83 -5.72 6.26
C THR A 98 16.36 -4.28 6.35
N CYS A 99 16.72 -3.79 7.54
CA CYS A 99 17.29 -2.47 7.73
C CYS A 99 18.81 -2.49 7.50
N GLY A 100 19.38 -1.44 6.90
CA GLY A 100 20.81 -1.36 6.64
C GLY A 100 21.24 -1.99 5.31
N GLU A 101 22.55 -2.08 5.13
CA GLU A 101 23.14 -2.58 3.89
C GLU A 101 23.03 -4.10 3.76
N SER A 102 22.95 -4.58 2.52
CA SER A 102 22.75 -6.00 2.18
C SER A 102 23.76 -6.97 2.82
N ARG A 103 24.95 -6.48 3.20
CA ARG A 103 26.02 -7.28 3.81
C ARG A 103 25.89 -7.45 5.32
N SER A 104 25.09 -6.62 5.99
CA SER A 104 24.86 -6.70 7.44
C SER A 104 23.48 -6.15 7.78
N PRO A 105 22.40 -6.76 7.28
CA PRO A 105 21.06 -6.28 7.56
C PRO A 105 20.73 -6.49 9.04
N SER A 106 19.91 -5.59 9.56
CA SER A 106 19.46 -5.59 10.94
C SER A 106 17.94 -5.55 11.01
N MET A 107 17.44 -5.90 12.18
CA MET A 107 16.01 -5.97 12.47
C MET A 107 15.49 -4.57 12.79
N ALA A 108 14.24 -4.30 12.43
CA ALA A 108 13.59 -3.03 12.73
C ALA A 108 13.10 -3.02 14.18
N LYS A 109 13.95 -2.63 15.14
CA LYS A 109 13.71 -2.81 16.59
C LYS A 109 12.80 -1.76 17.24
N ASN A 110 12.84 -0.52 16.74
CA ASN A 110 12.10 0.60 17.32
C ASN A 110 10.82 0.83 16.53
N ASN A 111 9.69 0.47 17.15
CA ASN A 111 8.36 0.59 16.54
C ASN A 111 8.27 -0.10 15.17
N CYS A 112 8.89 -1.27 15.02
CA CYS A 112 8.95 -1.96 13.72
C CYS A 112 9.46 -1.07 12.56
N ARG A 113 10.36 -0.11 12.84
CA ARG A 113 10.96 0.80 11.85
C ARG A 113 12.48 0.70 11.87
N CYS A 114 13.07 0.95 10.70
CA CYS A 114 14.50 1.15 10.58
C CYS A 114 14.88 2.53 11.14
N ASP A 115 16.12 2.68 11.57
CA ASP A 115 16.64 3.92 12.16
C ASP A 115 17.66 4.62 11.24
N GLY A 116 18.00 5.86 11.57
CA GLY A 116 19.04 6.61 10.88
C GLY A 116 18.76 6.84 9.39
N LYS A 117 19.71 6.49 8.53
CA LYS A 117 19.61 6.69 7.07
C LYS A 117 18.45 5.91 6.44
N ASP A 118 18.02 4.82 7.07
CA ASP A 118 16.97 3.94 6.54
C ASP A 118 15.59 4.24 7.14
N ALA A 119 15.42 5.33 7.89
CA ALA A 119 14.16 5.64 8.59
C ALA A 119 12.93 5.81 7.65
N HIS A 120 13.16 6.00 6.36
CA HIS A 120 12.12 6.08 5.33
C HIS A 120 11.77 4.73 4.70
N GLN A 121 12.55 3.68 4.99
CA GLN A 121 12.34 2.34 4.47
C GLN A 121 11.22 1.64 5.26
N VAL A 122 10.28 1.04 4.53
CA VAL A 122 9.36 0.05 5.11
C VAL A 122 10.11 -1.27 5.18
N PRO A 123 10.25 -1.90 6.36
CA PRO A 123 11.09 -3.09 6.51
C PRO A 123 10.46 -4.36 5.93
N THR A 124 9.29 -4.26 5.28
CA THR A 124 8.58 -5.38 4.66
C THR A 124 8.23 -5.09 3.20
N TYR A 125 8.12 -6.14 2.40
CA TYR A 125 7.62 -6.12 1.02
C TYR A 125 6.33 -6.93 0.86
N PHE A 126 5.66 -7.25 1.98
CA PHE A 126 4.47 -8.08 1.99
C PHE A 126 3.32 -7.48 1.16
N ASP A 127 3.27 -6.15 1.02
CA ASP A 127 2.36 -5.43 0.12
C ASP A 127 2.62 -5.67 -1.37
N TYR A 128 3.71 -6.33 -1.76
CA TYR A 128 3.97 -6.76 -3.13
C TYR A 128 3.78 -8.27 -3.34
N VAL A 129 3.38 -9.01 -2.31
CA VAL A 129 3.02 -10.44 -2.41
C VAL A 129 1.53 -10.57 -2.71
N PRO A 130 1.06 -11.44 -3.61
CA PRO A 130 -0.36 -11.63 -3.87
C PRO A 130 -1.17 -11.99 -2.60
N GLN A 131 -2.32 -11.33 -2.39
CA GLN A 131 -3.12 -11.47 -1.17
C GLN A 131 -3.47 -12.91 -0.80
N TYR A 132 -3.82 -13.74 -1.79
CA TYR A 132 -4.11 -15.15 -1.58
C TYR A 132 -2.97 -15.90 -0.86
N LEU A 133 -1.71 -15.68 -1.26
CA LEU A 133 -0.55 -16.33 -0.64
C LEU A 133 -0.32 -15.83 0.78
N ARG A 134 -0.61 -14.55 1.04
CA ARG A 134 -0.48 -13.94 2.37
C ARG A 134 -1.51 -14.49 3.35
N TRP A 135 -2.77 -14.59 2.91
CA TRP A 135 -3.82 -15.19 3.74
C TRP A 135 -3.59 -16.68 3.94
N PHE A 136 -3.09 -17.40 2.93
CA PHE A 136 -2.74 -18.82 3.10
C PHE A 136 -1.65 -19.03 4.16
N GLU A 137 -0.61 -18.19 4.16
CA GLU A 137 0.44 -18.21 5.18
C GLU A 137 -0.09 -17.84 6.57
N GLU A 138 -0.92 -16.80 6.68
CA GLU A 138 -1.55 -16.40 7.95
C GLU A 138 -2.41 -17.52 8.54
N TRP A 139 -3.26 -18.14 7.72
CA TRP A 139 -4.06 -19.29 8.13
C TRP A 139 -3.23 -20.48 8.60
N ALA A 140 -2.07 -20.70 7.99
CA ALA A 140 -1.18 -21.80 8.37
C ALA A 140 -0.45 -21.55 9.71
N GLU A 141 -0.21 -20.29 10.08
CA GLU A 141 0.41 -19.93 11.36
C GLU A 141 -0.59 -19.87 12.54
N ASP A 142 -1.87 -19.62 12.24
CA ASP A 142 -2.94 -19.57 13.26
C ASP A 142 -3.51 -20.95 13.62
N LEU A 143 -3.06 -22.03 12.95
CA LEU A 143 -3.41 -23.44 13.21
C LEU A 143 -2.44 -24.10 14.20
#